data_AF-A0A937WBG7-F1
#
_entry.id   AF-A0A937WBG7-F1
#
_cell.length_a   1.000
_cell.length_b   1.000
_cell.length_c   1.000
_cell.angle_alpha   90.00
_cell.angle_beta   90.00
_cell.angle_gamma   90.00
#
_symmetry.space_group_name_H-M   'P 1'
#
loop_
_entity.id
_entity.type
_entity.pdbx_description
1 polymer ?
#
loop_
_entity_poly.entity_id
_entity_poly.type
_entity_poly.pdbx_seq_one_letter_code
_entity_poly.pdbx_strand_id
1 'polypeptide(L)' 'MILKSKILPLALLAIIFLSCKNGGQEPKVGNPAPSLSLSDLNGNTVKLESLRGKVVILNFWSYT' A
#
# COMPACT_ATOMS: atom_id res chain seq x y z
N MET A 1 37.72 17.08 -19.09
CA MET A 1 36.77 17.90 -18.29
C MET A 1 35.30 17.80 -18.76
N ILE A 2 34.98 17.02 -19.81
CA ILE A 2 33.60 16.88 -20.36
C ILE A 2 32.86 15.67 -19.76
N LEU A 3 33.60 14.63 -19.34
CA LEU A 3 33.03 13.39 -18.80
C LEU A 3 32.25 13.64 -17.50
N LYS A 4 32.81 14.40 -16.54
CA LYS A 4 32.15 14.73 -15.25
C LYS A 4 30.81 15.47 -15.41
N SER A 5 30.67 16.30 -16.46
CA SER A 5 29.48 17.10 -16.73
C SER A 5 28.30 16.30 -17.30
N LYS A 6 28.58 15.21 -18.05
CA LYS A 6 27.54 14.29 -18.57
C LYS A 6 27.19 13.15 -17.61
N ILE A 7 28.07 12.81 -16.67
CA ILE A 7 27.80 11.80 -15.64
C ILE A 7 26.73 12.29 -14.65
N LEU A 8 26.74 13.58 -14.31
CA LEU A 8 25.81 14.17 -13.35
C LEU A 8 24.32 14.07 -13.76
N PRO A 9 23.90 14.45 -14.99
CA PRO A 9 22.50 14.29 -15.41
C PRO A 9 22.10 12.82 -15.62
N LEU A 10 23.04 11.96 -16.02
CA LEU A 10 22.77 10.53 -16.21
C LEU A 10 22.56 9.79 -14.88
N ALA A 11 23.34 10.15 -13.86
CA ALA A 11 23.14 9.66 -12.50
C ALA A 11 21.82 10.18 -11.89
N LEU A 12 21.46 11.44 -12.15
CA LEU A 12 20.19 12.01 -11.71
C LEU A 12 18.98 11.31 -12.35
N LEU A 13 19.08 10.99 -13.65
CA LEU A 13 18.05 10.23 -14.36
C LEU A 13 17.90 8.80 -13.80
N ALA A 14 19.00 8.12 -13.48
CA ALA A 14 18.96 6.79 -12.88
C ALA A 14 18.28 6.80 -11.50
N ILE A 15 18.50 7.82 -10.66
CA ILE A 15 17.87 7.95 -9.34
C ILE A 15 16.35 8.12 -9.44
N ILE A 16 15.86 8.82 -10.47
CA ILE A 16 14.42 8.99 -10.73
C ILE A 16 13.76 7.65 -11.09
N PHE A 17 14.45 6.78 -11.85
CA PHE A 17 13.94 5.46 -12.23
C PHE A 17 13.87 4.46 -11.06
N LEU A 18 14.61 4.66 -9.96
CA LEU A 18 14.54 3.78 -8.78
C LEU A 18 13.37 4.09 -7.83
N SER A 19 12.60 5.16 -8.07
CA SER A 19 11.61 5.68 -7.10
C SER A 19 10.18 5.14 -7.24
N CYS A 20 9.97 3.96 -7.82
CA CYS A 20 8.66 3.29 -7.79
C CYS A 20 8.77 1.87 -7.24
N LYS A 21 8.79 1.75 -5.91
CA LYS A 21 8.48 0.49 -5.23
C LYS A 21 7.22 0.71 -4.39
N ASN A 22 6.06 0.36 -4.97
CA ASN A 22 4.78 0.36 -4.26
C ASN A 22 4.82 -0.72 -3.19
N GLY A 23 5.19 -0.34 -1.97
CA GLY A 23 5.30 -1.23 -0.81
C GLY A 23 3.96 -1.53 -0.17
N GLY A 24 3.03 -2.14 -0.91
CA GLY A 24 1.87 -2.78 -0.30
C GLY A 24 2.34 -4.04 0.42
N GLN A 25 2.14 -4.15 1.73
CA GLN A 25 2.36 -5.43 2.41
C GLN A 25 1.27 -6.40 1.98
N GLU A 26 1.67 -7.46 1.30
CA GLU A 26 0.76 -8.56 0.98
C GLU A 26 0.25 -9.18 2.29
N PRO A 27 -1.06 -9.45 2.40
CA PRO A 27 -1.62 -10.16 3.55
C PRO A 27 -0.96 -11.53 3.70
N LYS A 28 -0.45 -11.83 4.90
CA LYS A 28 0.21 -13.10 5.21
C LYS A 28 -0.35 -13.68 6.50
N VAL A 29 -0.54 -15.00 6.52
CA VAL A 29 -0.99 -15.72 7.71
C VAL A 29 0.01 -15.53 8.85
N GLY A 30 -0.50 -15.27 10.06
CA GLY A 30 0.31 -15.02 11.26
C GLY A 30 0.75 -13.57 11.45
N ASN A 31 0.67 -12.73 10.41
CA ASN A 31 0.88 -11.29 10.53
C ASN A 31 -0.44 -10.59 10.91
N PRO A 32 -0.36 -9.38 11.52
CA PRO A 32 -1.54 -8.55 11.70
C PRO A 32 -2.24 -8.30 10.36
N ALA A 33 -3.58 -8.33 10.37
CA ALA A 33 -4.37 -7.93 9.21
C ALA A 33 -4.09 -6.46 8.86
N PRO A 34 -4.09 -6.08 7.57
CA PRO A 34 -3.93 -4.68 7.17
C PRO A 34 -4.99 -3.78 7.79
N SER A 35 -4.62 -2.55 8.14
CA SER A 35 -5.59 -1.56 8.64
C SER A 35 -6.59 -1.22 7.54
N LEU A 36 -7.88 -1.36 7.86
CA LEU A 36 -8.97 -1.15 6.91
C LEU A 36 -10.09 -0.37 7.59
N SER A 37 -10.56 0.68 6.91
CA SER A 37 -11.63 1.54 7.36
C SER A 37 -12.58 1.76 6.19
N LEU A 38 -13.83 1.30 6.34
CA LEU A 38 -14.86 1.39 5.31
C LEU A 38 -16.13 2.00 5.88
N SER A 39 -16.93 2.62 5.02
CA SER A 39 -18.30 2.99 5.37
C SER A 39 -19.20 1.77 5.27
N ASP A 40 -20.04 1.55 6.27
CA ASP A 40 -21.14 0.58 6.19
C ASP A 40 -22.30 1.12 5.33
N LEU A 41 -23.36 0.32 5.18
CA LEU A 41 -24.54 0.69 4.39
C LEU A 41 -25.32 1.90 4.96
N ASN A 42 -25.10 2.24 6.23
CA ASN A 42 -25.72 3.38 6.89
C ASN A 42 -24.80 4.61 6.89
N GLY A 43 -23.61 4.52 6.28
CA GLY A 43 -22.62 5.58 6.24
C GLY A 43 -21.73 5.69 7.47
N ASN A 44 -21.81 4.74 8.42
CA ASN A 44 -20.93 4.74 9.58
C ASN A 44 -19.54 4.21 9.21
N THR A 45 -18.51 4.84 9.74
CA THR A 45 -17.14 4.34 9.58
C THR A 45 -16.90 3.13 10.47
N VAL A 46 -16.66 1.98 9.86
CA VAL A 46 -16.26 0.75 10.53
C VAL A 46 -14.76 0.53 10.29
N LYS A 47 -14.02 0.33 11.39
CA LYS A 47 -12.58 0.05 11.38
C LYS A 47 -12.36 -1.41 11.75
N LEU A 48 -11.47 -2.11 11.06
CA LEU A 48 -11.17 -3.51 11.37
C LEU A 48 -10.65 -3.68 12.80
N GLU A 49 -9.94 -2.67 13.33
CA GLU A 49 -9.40 -2.69 14.69
C GLU A 49 -10.49 -2.71 15.77
N SER A 50 -11.69 -2.16 15.50
CA SER A 50 -12.79 -2.18 16.48
C SER A 50 -13.41 -3.58 16.64
N LEU A 51 -13.13 -4.50 15.71
CA LEU A 51 -13.62 -5.87 15.71
C LEU A 51 -12.64 -6.87 16.33
N ARG A 52 -11.52 -6.41 16.91
CA ARG A 52 -10.56 -7.27 17.60
C ARG A 52 -11.24 -8.08 18.71
N GLY A 53 -10.80 -9.33 18.87
CA GLY A 53 -11.42 -10.30 19.79
C GLY A 53 -12.55 -11.11 19.16
N LYS A 54 -12.96 -10.80 17.92
CA LYS A 54 -13.89 -11.60 17.12
C LYS A 54 -13.14 -12.24 15.94
N VAL A 55 -13.60 -13.42 15.51
CA VAL A 55 -13.19 -13.99 14.23
C VAL A 55 -13.96 -13.25 13.13
N VAL A 56 -13.24 -12.71 12.14
CA VAL A 56 -13.81 -11.88 11.07
C VAL A 56 -13.36 -12.42 9.72
N ILE A 57 -14.29 -12.48 8.76
CA ILE A 57 -14.01 -12.83 7.36
C ILE A 57 -14.24 -11.58 6.51
N LEU A 58 -13.21 -11.15 5.77
CA LEU A 58 -13.34 -10.09 4.77
C LEU A 58 -13.74 -10.71 3.43
N ASN A 59 -14.94 -10.38 2.97
CA ASN A 59 -15.46 -10.81 1.68
C ASN A 59 -15.49 -9.62 0.71
N PHE A 60 -14.67 -9.67 -0.33
CA PHE A 60 -14.64 -8.66 -1.39
C PHE A 60 -15.49 -9.13 -2.56
N TRP A 61 -16.48 -8.34 -2.96
CA TRP A 61 -17.38 -8.65 -4.07
C TRP A 61 -17.78 -7.35 -4.78
N SER A 62 -18.14 -7.50 -6.04
CA SER A 62 -18.70 -6.44 -6.88
C SER A 62 -19.80 -7.07 -7.74
N TYR A 63 -20.82 -6.29 -8.06
CA TYR A 63 -21.86 -6.70 -9.01
C TYR A 63 -21.51 -6.30 -10.46
N THR A 64 -20.35 -5.68 -10.69
CA THR A 64 -19.85 -5.19 -11.99
C THR A 64 -18.35 -5.44 -12.09
#